data_AF-A0A8I1XXD9-F1
#
_entry.id   AF-A0A8I1XXD9-F1
#
_cell.length_a   1.000
_cell.length_b   1.000
_cell.length_c   1.000
_cell.angle_alpha   90.00
_cell.angle_beta   90.00
_cell.angle_gamma   90.00
#
_symmetry.space_group_name_H-M   'P 1'
#
loop_
_entity.id
_entity.type
_entity.pdbx_description
1 polymer ?
#
loop_
_entity_poly.entity_id
_entity_poly.type
_entity_poly.pdbx_seq_one_letter_code
_entity_poly.pdbx_strand_id
1 'polypeptide(L)' 'MGWLSFYKKTDVRKILNIPPHIDPIALVSLGYTDLYAIKPILEQVNWEIRRNLNNLIHHNAWE' A
#
# COMPACT_ATOMS: atom_id res chain seq x y z
N MET A 1 1.47 11.25 -2.08
CA MET A 1 0.94 10.48 -0.92
C MET A 1 1.54 9.09 -0.96
N GLY A 2 2.00 8.55 0.17
CA GLY A 2 2.51 7.18 0.27
C GLY A 2 1.84 6.41 1.40
N TRP A 3 1.49 5.14 1.13
CA TRP A 3 1.10 4.17 2.15
C TRP A 3 2.36 3.47 2.67
N LEU A 4 2.56 3.43 3.98
CA LEU A 4 3.52 2.54 4.63
C LEU A 4 2.78 1.41 5.37
N SER A 5 3.18 0.16 5.13
CA SER A 5 2.64 -1.04 5.83
C SER A 5 3.74 -1.95 6.38
N PHE A 6 5.00 -1.66 6.10
CA PHE A 6 6.14 -2.45 6.56
C PHE A 6 6.68 -1.89 7.89
N TYR A 7 6.01 -2.23 8.99
CA TYR A 7 6.39 -1.87 10.36
C TYR A 7 5.72 -2.80 11.37
N LYS A 8 6.17 -2.75 12.64
CA LYS A 8 5.48 -3.42 13.74
C LYS A 8 4.36 -2.53 14.28
N LYS A 9 3.10 -2.99 14.19
CA LYS A 9 1.93 -2.26 14.72
C LYS A 9 2.09 -1.85 16.20
N THR A 10 2.78 -2.66 17.00
CA THR A 10 3.04 -2.39 18.42
C THR A 10 3.85 -1.13 18.65
N ASP A 11 4.80 -0.84 17.76
CA ASP A 11 5.71 0.29 17.92
C ASP A 11 4.96 1.59 17.64
N VAL A 12 4.15 1.61 16.56
CA VAL A 12 3.26 2.72 16.23
C VAL A 12 2.27 3.01 17.36
N ARG A 13 1.65 1.96 17.94
CA ARG A 13 0.73 2.11 19.08
C ARG A 13 1.40 2.77 20.27
N LYS A 14 2.61 2.34 20.62
CA LYS A 14 3.39 2.90 21.74
C LYS A 14 3.76 4.37 21.47
N ILE A 15 4.28 4.68 20.28
CA ILE A 15 4.73 6.03 19.92
C ILE A 15 3.57 7.03 19.94
N LEU A 16 2.40 6.64 19.41
CA LEU A 16 1.23 7.50 19.29
C LEU A 16 0.25 7.37 20.45
N ASN A 17 0.58 6.61 21.49
CA ASN A 17 -0.29 6.33 22.64
C ASN A 17 -1.68 5.82 22.25
N ILE A 18 -1.75 4.91 21.27
CA ILE A 18 -3.02 4.35 20.77
C ILE A 18 -3.55 3.29 21.76
N PRO A 19 -4.79 3.43 22.26
CA PRO A 19 -5.43 2.44 23.12
C PRO A 19 -5.51 1.03 22.51
N PRO A 20 -5.57 -0.03 23.34
CA PRO A 20 -5.54 -1.42 22.86
C PRO A 20 -6.75 -1.79 21.97
N HIS A 21 -7.91 -1.17 22.19
CA HIS A 21 -9.13 -1.46 21.45
C HIS A 21 -9.22 -0.76 20.08
N ILE A 22 -8.28 0.15 19.76
CA ILE A 22 -8.24 0.87 18.47
C ILE A 22 -7.24 0.17 17.55
N ASP A 23 -7.61 -0.30 16.36
CA ASP A 23 -6.66 -0.89 15.40
C ASP A 23 -6.19 0.12 14.35
N PRO A 24 -4.88 0.47 14.32
CA PRO A 24 -4.34 1.31 13.25
C PRO A 24 -4.30 0.53 11.93
N ILE A 25 -4.91 1.12 10.88
CA ILE A 25 -5.04 0.51 9.56
C ILE A 25 -3.88 0.86 8.64
N ALA A 26 -3.49 2.14 8.60
CA ALA A 26 -2.46 2.64 7.69
C ALA A 26 -1.66 3.78 8.31
N LEU A 27 -0.38 3.85 7.96
CA LEU A 27 0.43 5.04 8.15
C LEU A 27 0.59 5.71 6.78
N VAL A 28 0.15 6.97 6.68
CA VAL A 28 0.11 7.72 5.42
C VAL A 28 1.07 8.89 5.48
N SER A 29 1.96 9.00 4.50
CA SER A 29 2.81 10.17 4.30
C SER A 29 2.18 11.11 3.25
N LEU A 30 2.10 12.39 3.59
CA LEU A 30 1.56 13.45 2.74
C LEU A 30 2.65 14.50 2.48
N GLY A 31 2.72 14.96 1.24
CA GLY A 31 3.70 15.94 0.78
C GLY A 31 3.43 16.32 -0.68
N TYR A 32 3.76 17.55 -1.03
CA TYR A 32 3.66 18.07 -2.40
C TYR A 32 4.85 17.59 -3.24
N THR A 33 4.61 17.34 -4.54
CA THR A 33 5.65 16.99 -5.53
C THR A 33 5.24 17.51 -6.90
N ASP A 34 6.21 18.03 -7.65
CA ASP A 34 6.05 18.38 -9.06
C ASP A 34 6.29 17.17 -9.99
N LEU A 35 6.85 16.09 -9.44
CA LEU A 35 7.24 14.90 -10.21
C LEU A 35 6.33 13.72 -9.87
N TYR A 36 5.63 13.23 -10.90
CA TYR A 36 4.81 12.02 -10.84
C TYR A 36 5.42 10.94 -11.75
N ALA A 37 5.61 9.74 -11.20
CA ALA A 37 6.16 8.63 -11.96
C ALA A 37 5.16 8.15 -13.03
N ILE A 38 5.66 7.89 -14.24
CA ILE A 38 4.85 7.45 -15.39
C ILE A 38 4.35 5.99 -15.22
N LYS A 39 5.07 5.20 -14.42
CA LYS A 39 4.73 3.81 -14.06
C LYS A 39 5.03 3.54 -12.58
N PRO A 40 4.43 2.50 -11.97
CA PRO A 40 4.71 2.14 -10.58
C PRO A 40 6.21 1.91 -10.35
N ILE A 41 6.76 2.42 -9.25
CA ILE A 41 8.21 2.34 -8.95
C ILE A 41 8.71 0.89 -8.94
N LEU A 42 7.94 -0.04 -8.38
CA LEU A 42 8.28 -1.47 -8.35
C LEU A 42 8.45 -2.07 -9.75
N GLU A 43 7.70 -1.57 -10.73
CA GLU A 43 7.84 -1.95 -12.14
C GLU A 43 9.06 -1.29 -12.79
N GLN A 44 9.48 -0.11 -12.33
CA GLN A 44 10.71 0.54 -12.81
C GLN A 44 11.96 -0.23 -12.41
N VAL A 45 11.96 -0.81 -11.20
CA VAL A 45 13.09 -1.56 -10.65
C VAL A 45 13.02 -3.06 -10.93
N ASN A 46 12.15 -3.50 -11.83
CA ASN A 46 11.93 -4.91 -12.20
C ASN A 46 11.60 -5.82 -11.00
N TRP A 47 10.93 -5.28 -9.98
CA TRP A 47 10.47 -6.05 -8.83
C TRP A 47 9.21 -6.84 -9.16
N GLU A 48 8.24 -6.20 -9.80
CA GLU A 48 7.00 -6.84 -10.27
C GLU A 48 6.38 -6.03 -11.42
N ILE A 49 5.65 -6.70 -12.30
CA ILE A 49 4.95 -6.07 -13.43
C ILE A 49 3.44 -5.98 -13.20
N ARG A 50 2.79 -4.96 -13.77
CA ARG A 50 1.33 -4.85 -13.73
C ARG A 50 0.69 -6.07 -14.39
N ARG A 51 -0.15 -6.79 -13.63
CA ARG A 51 -0.90 -7.95 -14.13
C ARG A 51 -1.94 -7.54 -15.18
N ASN A 52 -2.21 -8.44 -16.12
CA ASN A 52 -3.30 -8.27 -17.08
C ASN A 52 -4.65 -8.31 -16.35
N LEU A 53 -5.48 -7.29 -16.56
CA LEU A 53 -6.79 -7.17 -15.92
C LEU A 53 -7.74 -8.31 -16.29
N ASN A 54 -7.70 -8.78 -17.54
CA ASN A 54 -8.61 -9.82 -18.02
C ASN A 54 -8.40 -11.14 -17.27
N ASN A 55 -7.19 -11.39 -16.74
CA ASN A 55 -6.89 -12.57 -15.95
C ASN A 55 -7.45 -12.50 -14.51
N LEU A 56 -7.96 -11.34 -14.10
CA LEU A 56 -8.55 -11.11 -12.77
C LEU A 56 -10.08 -11.03 -12.84
N ILE A 57 -10.66 -11.11 -14.03
CA ILE A 57 -12.11 -11.02 -14.26
C ILE A 57 -12.61 -12.41 -14.62
N HIS A 58 -13.56 -12.91 -13.84
CA HIS A 58 -14.20 -14.20 -14.08
C HIS A 58 -15.70 -14.00 -14.26
N HIS A 59 -16.31 -14.86 -15.08
CA HIS A 59 -17.74 -14.81 -15.37
C HIS A 59 -18.42 -16.08 -14.85
N ASN A 60 -19.48 -15.91 -14.07
CA ASN A 60 -20.33 -16.96 -13.48
C ASN A 60 -19.67 -17.84 -12.40
N ALA A 61 -18.38 -18.15 -12.53
CA ALA A 61 -17.62 -18.96 -11.58
C ALA A 61 -16.23 -18.33 -11.30
N TRP A 62 -15.59 -18.76 -10.21
CA TRP A 62 -14.19 -18.45 -9.94
C TRP A 62 -13.32 -19.45 -10.72
N GLU A 63 -12.52 -18.96 -11.68
CA GLU A 63 -11.65 -19.77 -12.54
C GLU A 63 -10.16 -19.39 -12.39
#